data_AF-A0A966QPE2-F1
#
_entry.id   AF-A0A966QPE2-F1
#
_cell.length_a   1.000
_cell.length_b   1.000
_cell.length_c   1.000
_cell.angle_alpha   90.00
_cell.angle_beta   90.00
_cell.angle_gamma   90.00
#
_symmetry.space_group_name_H-M   'P 1'
#
loop_
_entity.id
_entity.type
_entity.pdbx_description
1 polymer ?
#
loop_
_entity_poly.entity_id
_entity_poly.type
_entity_poly.pdbx_seq_one_letter_code
_entity_poly.pdbx_strand_id
1 'polypeptide(L)'
;REPLIAALALRYLRSAPQISVVRVTDLAPTLEGLPTISPPQVPLIDVAQIQASTNAARESITAIGDTLRDADDVVARWIELLDVANDTSLTAEQRQTYLGTVLDGVADVRNAVALPRNSYTFGSRESQLRITLTNTSEYPLTLQLRVASAANKMTFTPNVIDVQLAARGQRELFVYATARSNGLLTVELVLTTPSGVVLDSQNVRVRVNAIAGLGRGVSVVFLALLTLWWIIHLRRNHRKKKTRQHPALRSSP
;
A
#
# COMPACT_ATOMS: atom_id res chain seq x y z
N ARG A 1 -57.01 -74.31 19.01
CA ARG A 1 -56.60 -75.74 18.97
C ARG A 1 -55.12 -75.74 18.59
N GLU A 2 -54.22 -75.77 19.56
CA GLU A 2 -52.79 -75.93 19.27
C GLU A 2 -52.58 -77.28 18.57
N PRO A 3 -51.69 -77.36 17.56
CA PRO A 3 -51.41 -78.63 16.91
C PRO A 3 -50.69 -79.54 17.91
N LEU A 4 -51.41 -80.55 18.42
CA LEU A 4 -50.94 -81.57 19.36
C LEU A 4 -49.58 -82.19 18.97
N ILE A 5 -49.27 -82.21 17.67
CA ILE A 5 -48.04 -82.73 17.10
C ILE A 5 -46.81 -81.91 17.54
N ALA A 6 -46.90 -80.58 17.56
CA ALA A 6 -45.76 -79.73 17.92
C ALA A 6 -45.38 -79.88 19.41
N ALA A 7 -46.39 -79.96 20.28
CA ALA A 7 -46.20 -80.13 21.72
C ALA A 7 -45.59 -81.50 22.07
N LEU A 8 -46.01 -82.57 21.37
CA LEU A 8 -45.44 -83.91 21.52
C LEU A 8 -43.99 -83.97 21.03
N ALA A 9 -43.70 -83.42 19.85
CA ALA A 9 -42.34 -83.38 19.32
C ALA A 9 -41.38 -82.62 20.23
N LEU A 10 -41.77 -81.44 20.73
CA LEU A 10 -40.99 -80.65 21.69
C LEU A 10 -40.72 -81.42 23.00
N ARG A 11 -41.70 -82.20 23.46
CA ARG A 11 -41.57 -83.02 24.67
C ARG A 11 -40.57 -84.15 24.47
N TYR A 12 -40.61 -84.84 23.33
CA TYR A 12 -39.64 -85.91 23.02
C TYR A 12 -38.23 -85.36 22.83
N LEU A 13 -38.07 -84.21 22.17
CA LEU A 13 -36.78 -83.56 21.98
C LEU A 13 -36.14 -83.13 23.32
N ARG A 14 -36.93 -82.62 24.27
CA ARG A 14 -36.42 -82.29 25.62
C ARG A 14 -36.02 -83.50 26.46
N SER A 15 -36.56 -84.69 26.17
CA SER A 15 -36.22 -85.93 26.88
C SER A 15 -34.99 -86.65 26.32
N ALA A 16 -34.47 -86.22 25.17
CA ALA A 16 -33.27 -86.80 24.58
C ALA A 16 -32.01 -86.17 25.23
N PRO A 17 -31.11 -86.96 25.85
CA PRO A 17 -29.91 -86.42 26.51
C PRO A 17 -28.91 -85.77 25.55
N GLN A 18 -29.09 -85.98 24.24
CA GLN A 18 -28.20 -85.48 23.19
C GLN A 18 -28.70 -84.16 22.57
N ILE A 19 -29.89 -83.67 22.96
CA ILE A 19 -30.53 -82.51 22.35
C ILE A 19 -30.86 -81.48 23.44
N SER A 20 -30.23 -80.31 23.37
CA SER A 20 -30.57 -79.16 24.22
C SER A 20 -31.53 -78.25 23.46
N VAL A 21 -32.76 -78.12 23.96
CA VAL A 21 -33.76 -77.19 23.40
C VAL A 21 -33.64 -75.86 24.14
N VAL A 22 -32.98 -74.88 23.51
CA VAL A 22 -32.84 -73.52 24.03
C VAL A 22 -33.97 -72.65 23.45
N ARG A 23 -34.55 -71.74 24.24
CA ARG A 23 -35.56 -70.82 23.69
C ARG A 23 -34.85 -69.82 22.77
N VAL A 24 -35.51 -69.43 21.70
CA VAL A 24 -34.99 -68.38 20.81
C VAL A 24 -34.74 -67.06 21.57
N THR A 25 -35.45 -66.81 22.67
CA THR A 25 -35.22 -65.67 23.58
C THR A 25 -33.97 -65.78 24.43
N ASP A 26 -33.50 -67.01 24.68
CA ASP A 26 -32.29 -67.29 25.46
C ASP A 26 -31.04 -67.25 24.56
N LEU A 27 -31.24 -67.32 23.24
CA LEU A 27 -30.31 -66.84 22.22
C LEU A 27 -30.47 -65.31 22.10
N ALA A 28 -30.12 -64.57 23.15
CA ALA A 28 -29.89 -63.14 22.96
C ALA A 28 -28.90 -63.00 21.79
N PRO A 29 -29.14 -62.13 20.79
CA PRO A 29 -28.12 -61.82 19.79
C PRO A 29 -26.97 -61.17 20.55
N THR A 30 -26.02 -61.96 21.01
CA THR A 30 -24.79 -61.44 21.55
C THR A 30 -24.10 -60.79 20.36
N LEU A 31 -23.74 -59.52 20.50
CA LEU A 31 -22.89 -58.84 19.52
C LEU A 31 -21.49 -59.51 19.43
N GLU A 32 -21.22 -60.49 20.29
CA GLU A 32 -20.07 -61.39 20.24
C GLU A 32 -20.04 -62.18 18.93
N GLY A 33 -19.03 -61.90 18.10
CA GLY A 33 -18.78 -62.62 16.85
C GLY A 33 -19.29 -61.93 15.59
N LEU A 34 -20.03 -60.81 15.70
CA LEU A 34 -20.20 -59.92 14.56
C LEU A 34 -18.85 -59.24 14.27
N PRO A 35 -18.42 -59.15 13.00
CA PRO A 35 -17.22 -58.38 12.68
C PRO A 35 -17.43 -56.93 13.13
N THR A 36 -16.64 -56.49 14.11
CA THR A 36 -16.64 -55.09 14.53
C THR A 36 -16.16 -54.26 13.35
N ILE A 37 -17.07 -53.51 12.74
CA ILE A 37 -16.72 -52.51 11.74
C ILE A 37 -16.04 -51.38 12.50
N SER A 38 -14.71 -51.31 12.43
CA SER A 38 -13.99 -50.13 12.92
C SER A 38 -14.40 -48.94 12.04
N PRO A 39 -14.99 -47.88 12.61
CA PRO A 39 -15.26 -46.68 11.84
C PRO A 39 -13.94 -46.16 11.26
N PRO A 40 -13.94 -45.61 10.03
CA PRO A 40 -12.74 -45.01 9.47
C PRO A 40 -12.26 -43.91 10.42
N GLN A 41 -10.97 -43.93 10.76
CA GLN A 41 -10.38 -42.83 11.52
C GLN A 41 -10.25 -41.62 10.58
N VAL A 42 -11.10 -40.62 10.79
CA VAL A 42 -11.02 -39.35 10.09
C VAL A 42 -10.20 -38.40 10.96
N PRO A 43 -9.11 -37.79 10.44
CA PRO A 43 -8.36 -36.80 11.18
C PRO A 43 -9.28 -35.64 11.59
N LEU A 44 -9.15 -35.18 12.84
CA LEU A 44 -9.94 -34.06 13.33
C LEU A 44 -9.51 -32.79 12.60
N ILE A 45 -10.43 -32.16 11.87
CA ILE A 45 -10.18 -30.93 11.13
C ILE A 45 -10.54 -29.75 12.01
N ASP A 46 -9.59 -28.83 12.22
CA ASP A 46 -9.83 -27.56 12.91
C ASP A 46 -10.47 -26.54 11.95
N VAL A 47 -11.80 -26.61 11.86
CA VAL A 47 -12.60 -25.69 11.02
C VAL A 47 -12.47 -24.24 11.49
N ALA A 48 -12.29 -24.00 12.78
CA ALA A 48 -12.16 -22.65 13.33
C ALA A 48 -10.86 -21.99 12.87
N GLN A 49 -9.76 -22.75 12.88
CA GLN A 49 -8.48 -22.27 12.35
C GLN A 49 -8.55 -21.98 10.85
N ILE A 50 -9.20 -22.85 10.07
CA ILE A 50 -9.38 -22.66 8.62
C ILE A 50 -10.16 -21.36 8.35
N GLN A 51 -11.28 -21.17 9.03
CA GLN A 51 -12.09 -19.95 8.86
C GLN A 51 -11.30 -18.69 9.24
N ALA A 52 -10.50 -18.75 10.32
CA ALA A 52 -9.68 -17.63 10.74
C ALA A 52 -8.61 -17.25 9.70
N SER A 53 -7.90 -18.23 9.14
CA SER A 53 -6.89 -17.96 8.10
C SER A 53 -7.52 -17.43 6.82
N THR A 54 -8.66 -18.00 6.43
CA THR A 54 -9.40 -17.54 5.25
C THR A 54 -9.93 -16.12 5.42
N ASN A 55 -10.46 -15.76 6.59
CA ASN A 55 -10.94 -14.41 6.88
C ASN A 55 -9.80 -13.39 6.83
N ALA A 56 -8.64 -13.72 7.41
CA ALA A 56 -7.46 -12.86 7.37
C ALA A 56 -6.96 -12.62 5.92
N ALA A 57 -7.01 -13.66 5.06
CA ALA A 57 -6.68 -13.50 3.65
C ALA A 57 -7.71 -12.62 2.92
N ARG A 58 -9.01 -12.78 3.21
CA ARG A 58 -10.08 -11.92 2.66
C ARG A 58 -9.92 -10.46 3.04
N GLU A 59 -9.56 -10.18 4.29
CA GLU A 59 -9.25 -8.83 4.77
C GLU A 59 -8.05 -8.25 4.01
N SER A 60 -7.02 -9.06 3.77
CA SER A 60 -5.82 -8.65 3.03
C SER A 60 -6.15 -8.30 1.56
N ILE A 61 -6.99 -9.09 0.89
CA ILE A 61 -7.50 -8.78 -0.45
C ILE A 61 -8.29 -7.47 -0.44
N THR A 62 -9.20 -7.32 0.52
CA THR A 62 -10.05 -6.12 0.63
C THR A 62 -9.23 -4.86 0.83
N ALA A 63 -8.16 -4.94 1.62
CA ALA A 63 -7.27 -3.81 1.92
C ALA A 63 -6.54 -3.26 0.69
N ILE A 64 -6.36 -4.05 -0.37
CA ILE A 64 -5.67 -3.64 -1.61
C ILE A 64 -6.59 -3.60 -2.84
N GLY A 65 -7.82 -4.07 -2.73
CA GLY A 65 -8.69 -4.30 -3.90
C GLY A 65 -8.97 -3.03 -4.71
N ASP A 66 -9.05 -1.88 -4.04
CA ASP A 66 -9.23 -0.56 -4.66
C ASP A 66 -7.97 -0.01 -5.36
N THR A 67 -6.82 -0.62 -5.09
CA THR A 67 -5.53 -0.22 -5.65
C THR A 67 -5.32 -0.82 -7.03
N LEU A 68 -5.89 -2.00 -7.28
CA LEU A 68 -5.87 -2.62 -8.59
C LEU A 68 -6.81 -1.86 -9.53
N ARG A 69 -6.31 -1.44 -10.70
CA ARG A 69 -7.16 -0.94 -11.77
C ARG A 69 -7.64 -2.14 -12.59
N ASP A 70 -8.93 -2.16 -12.93
CA ASP A 70 -9.55 -3.31 -13.62
C ASP A 70 -9.44 -4.61 -12.78
N ALA A 71 -9.66 -4.47 -11.47
CA ALA A 71 -9.38 -5.48 -10.45
C ALA A 71 -10.30 -6.71 -10.47
N ASP A 72 -11.47 -6.61 -11.10
CA ASP A 72 -12.58 -7.55 -10.90
C ASP A 72 -12.17 -9.00 -11.18
N ASP A 73 -11.44 -9.25 -12.27
CA ASP A 73 -10.99 -10.60 -12.64
C ASP A 73 -9.92 -11.17 -11.69
N VAL A 74 -9.01 -10.31 -11.21
CA VAL A 74 -7.91 -10.71 -10.33
C VAL A 74 -8.43 -11.00 -8.93
N VAL A 75 -9.25 -10.09 -8.41
CA VAL A 75 -9.88 -10.24 -7.10
C VAL A 75 -10.82 -11.44 -7.09
N ALA A 76 -11.65 -11.62 -8.13
CA ALA A 76 -12.52 -12.78 -8.24
C ALA A 76 -11.73 -14.10 -8.21
N ARG A 77 -10.60 -14.17 -8.93
CA ARG A 77 -9.72 -15.34 -8.90
C ARG A 77 -9.15 -15.63 -7.52
N TRP A 78 -8.73 -14.60 -6.78
CA TRP A 78 -8.24 -14.79 -5.41
C TRP A 78 -9.34 -15.25 -4.45
N ILE A 79 -10.57 -14.75 -4.63
CA ILE A 79 -11.73 -15.23 -3.87
C ILE A 79 -12.04 -16.69 -4.20
N GLU A 80 -11.97 -17.10 -5.46
CA GLU A 80 -12.15 -18.50 -5.86
C GLU A 80 -11.12 -19.43 -5.20
N LEU A 81 -9.83 -19.06 -5.22
CA LEU A 81 -8.77 -19.81 -4.54
C LEU A 81 -9.00 -19.89 -3.02
N LEU A 82 -9.53 -18.82 -2.43
CA LEU A 82 -9.88 -18.77 -1.02
C LEU A 82 -11.08 -19.67 -0.68
N ASP A 83 -12.06 -19.77 -1.58
CA ASP A 83 -13.20 -20.67 -1.42
C ASP A 83 -12.75 -22.14 -1.55
N VAL A 84 -11.82 -22.45 -2.45
CA VAL A 84 -11.16 -23.78 -2.52
C VAL A 84 -10.41 -24.08 -1.24
N ALA A 85 -9.71 -23.11 -0.64
CA ALA A 85 -8.99 -23.31 0.62
C ALA A 85 -9.90 -23.65 1.82
N ASN A 86 -11.20 -23.33 1.75
CA ASN A 86 -12.18 -23.70 2.76
C ASN A 86 -12.65 -25.16 2.63
N ASP A 87 -12.30 -25.87 1.55
CA ASP A 87 -12.68 -27.26 1.39
C ASP A 87 -12.01 -28.13 2.47
N THR A 88 -12.85 -28.78 3.29
CA THR A 88 -12.42 -29.66 4.37
C THR A 88 -11.84 -30.98 3.87
N SER A 89 -11.99 -31.31 2.59
CA SER A 89 -11.35 -32.48 1.99
C SER A 89 -9.84 -32.29 1.72
N LEU A 90 -9.35 -31.04 1.72
CA LEU A 90 -7.94 -30.72 1.50
C LEU A 90 -7.05 -31.05 2.69
N THR A 91 -5.83 -31.51 2.40
CA THR A 91 -4.77 -31.57 3.43
C THR A 91 -4.34 -30.16 3.85
N ALA A 92 -3.65 -30.07 4.99
CA ALA A 92 -3.13 -28.79 5.47
C ALA A 92 -2.13 -28.16 4.49
N GLU A 93 -1.29 -28.97 3.85
CA GLU A 93 -0.28 -28.54 2.87
C GLU A 93 -0.93 -28.00 1.58
N GLN A 94 -1.96 -28.71 1.09
CA GLN A 94 -2.72 -28.26 -0.08
C GLN A 94 -3.42 -26.93 0.20
N ARG A 95 -4.09 -26.82 1.35
CA ARG A 95 -4.72 -25.57 1.78
C ARG A 95 -3.73 -24.42 1.88
N GLN A 96 -2.57 -24.67 2.48
CA GLN A 96 -1.52 -23.67 2.60
C GLN A 96 -0.98 -23.21 1.24
N THR A 97 -0.99 -24.08 0.23
CA THR A 97 -0.60 -23.73 -1.15
C THR A 97 -1.57 -22.72 -1.78
N TYR A 98 -2.87 -22.95 -1.63
CA TYR A 98 -3.90 -22.02 -2.12
C TYR A 98 -3.86 -20.68 -1.38
N LEU A 99 -3.78 -20.71 -0.04
CA LEU A 99 -3.66 -19.50 0.77
C LEU A 99 -2.36 -18.73 0.47
N GLY A 100 -1.24 -19.44 0.32
CA GLY A 100 0.04 -18.86 -0.03
C GLY A 100 -0.01 -18.12 -1.37
N THR A 101 -0.61 -18.73 -2.39
CA THR A 101 -0.78 -18.09 -3.72
C THR A 101 -1.54 -16.76 -3.63
N VAL A 102 -2.62 -16.71 -2.83
CA VAL A 102 -3.39 -15.49 -2.62
C VAL A 102 -2.58 -14.44 -1.85
N LEU A 103 -1.96 -14.83 -0.74
CA LEU A 103 -1.21 -13.92 0.12
C LEU A 103 0.04 -13.36 -0.59
N ASP A 104 0.71 -14.18 -1.39
CA ASP A 104 1.85 -13.74 -2.22
C ASP A 104 1.39 -12.74 -3.28
N GLY A 105 0.27 -13.01 -3.96
CA GLY A 105 -0.31 -12.07 -4.93
C GLY A 105 -0.72 -10.73 -4.29
N VAL A 106 -1.30 -10.77 -3.08
CA VAL A 106 -1.62 -9.57 -2.32
C VAL A 106 -0.36 -8.82 -1.90
N ALA A 107 0.67 -9.54 -1.44
CA ALA A 107 1.95 -8.96 -1.04
C ALA A 107 2.69 -8.33 -2.23
N ASP A 108 2.62 -8.94 -3.41
CA ASP A 108 3.20 -8.43 -4.65
C ASP A 108 2.59 -7.08 -5.03
N VAL A 109 1.27 -6.93 -4.92
CA VAL A 109 0.59 -5.65 -5.16
C VAL A 109 0.92 -4.63 -4.08
N ARG A 110 0.86 -5.05 -2.80
CA ARG A 110 1.14 -4.16 -1.65
C ARG A 110 2.54 -3.57 -1.70
N ASN A 111 3.52 -4.37 -2.12
CA ASN A 111 4.94 -3.99 -2.17
C ASN A 111 5.38 -3.54 -3.57
N ALA A 112 4.45 -3.42 -4.52
CA ALA A 112 4.76 -3.13 -5.93
C ALA A 112 5.40 -1.76 -6.16
N VAL A 113 5.13 -0.80 -5.27
CA VAL A 113 5.56 0.59 -5.40
C VAL A 113 6.24 1.03 -4.12
N ALA A 114 7.50 1.43 -4.24
CA ALA A 114 8.30 1.95 -3.14
C ALA A 114 8.51 3.46 -3.28
N LEU A 115 8.48 4.17 -2.15
CA LEU A 115 8.79 5.59 -2.10
C LEU A 115 10.30 5.84 -2.23
N PRO A 116 10.71 6.97 -2.83
CA PRO A 116 12.11 7.36 -2.90
C PRO A 116 12.71 7.63 -1.52
N ARG A 117 13.97 7.25 -1.34
CA ARG A 117 14.75 7.45 -0.10
C ARG A 117 15.90 8.44 -0.26
N ASN A 118 16.13 8.93 -1.47
CA ASN A 118 17.19 9.87 -1.80
C ASN A 118 16.88 11.28 -1.27
N SER A 119 17.93 12.04 -0.96
CA SER A 119 17.77 13.44 -0.58
C SER A 119 17.59 14.35 -1.81
N TYR A 120 16.96 15.50 -1.58
CA TYR A 120 16.78 16.56 -2.58
C TYR A 120 17.53 17.82 -2.18
N THR A 121 17.90 18.64 -3.16
CA THR A 121 18.50 19.97 -2.94
C THR A 121 17.76 21.02 -3.75
N PHE A 122 17.30 22.08 -3.09
CA PHE A 122 16.65 23.22 -3.70
C PHE A 122 17.59 24.42 -3.68
N GLY A 123 17.82 25.00 -4.86
CA GLY A 123 18.60 26.25 -5.03
C GLY A 123 17.82 27.51 -4.68
N SER A 124 16.51 27.40 -4.52
CA SER A 124 15.56 28.49 -4.24
C SER A 124 14.56 28.07 -3.17
N ARG A 125 13.82 29.04 -2.61
CA ARG A 125 12.73 28.74 -1.67
C ARG A 125 11.54 28.10 -2.37
N GLU A 126 11.32 28.45 -3.63
CA GLU A 126 10.30 27.86 -4.49
C GLU A 126 10.98 26.89 -5.44
N SER A 127 10.59 25.62 -5.40
CA SER A 127 11.17 24.57 -6.24
C SER A 127 10.14 23.49 -6.49
N GLN A 128 10.47 22.53 -7.35
CA GLN A 128 9.62 21.41 -7.68
C GLN A 128 10.25 20.13 -7.13
N LEU A 129 9.53 19.45 -6.25
CA LEU A 129 9.88 18.13 -5.78
C LEU A 129 9.49 17.11 -6.86
N ARG A 130 10.49 16.37 -7.36
CA ARG A 130 10.33 15.36 -8.41
C ARG A 130 10.37 13.97 -7.78
N ILE A 131 9.25 13.26 -7.85
CA ILE A 131 9.08 11.96 -7.22
C ILE A 131 8.85 10.95 -8.33
N THR A 132 9.77 10.00 -8.46
CA THR A 132 9.62 8.91 -9.42
C THR A 132 9.06 7.70 -8.70
N LEU A 133 7.94 7.18 -9.20
CA LEU A 133 7.33 5.95 -8.71
C LEU A 133 7.38 4.90 -9.81
N THR A 134 7.78 3.68 -9.44
CA THR A 134 7.85 2.52 -10.32
C THR A 134 6.94 1.45 -9.77
N ASN A 135 6.09 0.90 -10.63
CA ASN A 135 5.25 -0.25 -10.34
C ASN A 135 5.96 -1.50 -10.83
N THR A 136 6.29 -2.40 -9.90
CA THR A 136 6.92 -3.68 -10.22
C THR A 136 5.90 -4.80 -10.41
N SER A 137 4.60 -4.60 -10.17
CA SER A 137 3.59 -5.63 -10.38
C SER A 137 3.14 -5.76 -11.84
N GLU A 138 2.45 -6.84 -12.14
CA GLU A 138 1.85 -7.13 -13.46
C GLU A 138 0.53 -6.41 -13.69
N TYR A 139 0.04 -5.69 -12.68
CA TYR A 139 -1.26 -5.04 -12.71
C TYR A 139 -1.11 -3.53 -12.78
N PRO A 140 -1.97 -2.82 -13.52
CA PRO A 140 -2.06 -1.38 -13.41
C PRO A 140 -2.59 -0.99 -12.01
N LEU A 141 -1.99 0.03 -11.39
CA LEU A 141 -2.30 0.43 -10.01
C LEU A 141 -2.82 1.87 -9.93
N THR A 142 -3.75 2.11 -9.02
CA THR A 142 -4.26 3.41 -8.61
C THR A 142 -3.94 3.64 -7.14
N LEU A 143 -3.26 4.74 -6.83
CA LEU A 143 -2.69 5.02 -5.52
C LEU A 143 -2.90 6.50 -5.17
N GLN A 144 -2.67 6.85 -3.91
CA GLN A 144 -2.65 8.23 -3.46
C GLN A 144 -1.33 8.54 -2.75
N LEU A 145 -0.63 9.57 -3.21
CA LEU A 145 0.59 10.08 -2.60
C LEU A 145 0.26 11.32 -1.79
N ARG A 146 0.65 11.33 -0.51
CA ARG A 146 0.55 12.49 0.37
C ARG A 146 1.95 13.01 0.69
N VAL A 147 2.10 14.33 0.64
CA VAL A 147 3.37 15.03 0.87
C VAL A 147 3.16 16.07 1.96
N ALA A 148 3.90 15.95 3.05
CA ALA A 148 3.83 16.85 4.20
C ALA A 148 5.23 17.27 4.66
N SER A 149 5.32 18.34 5.46
CA SER A 149 6.57 18.79 6.06
C SER A 149 6.48 18.78 7.57
N ALA A 150 7.50 18.23 8.22
CA ALA A 150 7.62 18.29 9.67
C ALA A 150 7.63 19.76 10.13
N ALA A 151 6.80 20.07 11.13
CA ALA A 151 6.65 21.40 11.71
C ALA A 151 6.32 22.52 10.69
N ASN A 152 5.64 22.18 9.57
CA ASN A 152 5.15 23.14 8.58
C ASN A 152 6.23 24.07 7.99
N LYS A 153 7.48 23.59 7.89
CA LYS A 153 8.61 24.35 7.33
C LYS A 153 8.58 24.46 5.81
N MET A 154 7.76 23.64 5.15
CA MET A 154 7.49 23.68 3.72
C MET A 154 6.00 23.54 3.46
N THR A 155 5.55 24.10 2.34
CA THR A 155 4.19 23.94 1.82
C THR A 155 4.25 23.29 0.44
N PHE A 156 3.25 22.47 0.11
CA PHE A 156 3.20 21.68 -1.12
C PHE A 156 1.90 21.92 -1.87
N THR A 157 1.96 21.98 -3.20
CA THR A 157 0.80 22.14 -4.06
C THR A 157 0.94 21.29 -5.32
N PRO A 158 0.07 20.29 -5.53
CA PRO A 158 -0.86 19.70 -4.54
C PRO A 158 -0.11 18.96 -3.42
N ASN A 159 -0.72 18.80 -2.24
CA ASN A 159 -0.18 18.00 -1.13
C ASN A 159 -0.73 16.55 -1.10
N VAL A 160 -1.76 16.27 -1.91
CA VAL A 160 -2.35 14.95 -2.13
C VAL A 160 -2.45 14.76 -3.65
N ILE A 161 -1.90 13.65 -4.16
CA ILE A 161 -1.82 13.37 -5.59
C ILE A 161 -2.40 11.98 -5.84
N ASP A 162 -3.41 11.89 -6.70
CA ASP A 162 -3.87 10.60 -7.22
C ASP A 162 -2.93 10.14 -8.33
N VAL A 163 -2.42 8.93 -8.17
CA VAL A 163 -1.37 8.33 -8.99
C VAL A 163 -1.96 7.14 -9.72
N GLN A 164 -1.79 7.12 -11.04
CA GLN A 164 -2.05 5.95 -11.86
C GLN A 164 -0.74 5.47 -12.47
N LEU A 165 -0.43 4.20 -12.28
CA LEU A 165 0.76 3.52 -12.80
C LEU A 165 0.31 2.36 -13.69
N ALA A 166 0.90 2.26 -14.88
CA ALA A 166 0.72 1.07 -15.71
C ALA A 166 1.41 -0.15 -15.09
N ALA A 167 1.00 -1.36 -15.49
CA ALA A 167 1.69 -2.59 -15.18
C ALA A 167 3.16 -2.50 -15.60
N ARG A 168 4.08 -2.89 -14.71
CA ARG A 168 5.55 -2.79 -14.91
C ARG A 168 6.03 -1.40 -15.36
N GLY A 169 5.25 -0.36 -15.06
CA GLY A 169 5.45 1.01 -15.54
C GLY A 169 6.10 1.94 -14.53
N GLN A 170 6.47 3.13 -14.99
CA GLN A 170 7.04 4.19 -14.15
C GLN A 170 6.37 5.52 -14.46
N ARG A 171 6.24 6.38 -13.45
CA ARG A 171 5.73 7.75 -13.59
C ARG A 171 6.51 8.73 -12.72
N GLU A 172 6.86 9.87 -13.31
CA GLU A 172 7.39 11.01 -12.58
C GLU A 172 6.25 11.93 -12.15
N LEU A 173 6.27 12.31 -10.88
CA LEU A 173 5.31 13.20 -10.24
C LEU A 173 6.01 14.50 -9.85
N PHE A 174 5.26 15.59 -9.99
CA PHE A 174 5.76 16.93 -9.80
C PHE A 174 4.93 17.65 -8.74
N VAL A 175 5.59 18.05 -7.66
CA VAL A 175 4.96 18.74 -6.55
C VAL A 175 5.64 20.09 -6.33
N TYR A 176 4.91 21.19 -6.50
CA TYR A 176 5.44 22.51 -6.20
C TYR A 176 5.63 22.65 -4.70
N ALA A 177 6.80 23.09 -4.29
CA ALA A 177 7.22 23.17 -2.91
C ALA A 177 7.74 24.57 -2.59
N THR A 178 7.19 25.19 -1.55
CA THR A 178 7.66 26.47 -1.03
C THR A 178 8.22 26.31 0.38
N ALA A 179 9.52 26.50 0.52
CA ALA A 179 10.25 26.44 1.78
C ALA A 179 10.14 27.77 2.54
N ARG A 180 9.77 27.69 3.82
CA ARG A 180 9.66 28.84 4.73
C ARG A 180 11.00 29.21 5.38
N SER A 181 11.94 28.27 5.41
CA SER A 181 13.26 28.45 6.00
C SER A 181 14.35 27.80 5.15
N ASN A 182 15.60 28.24 5.32
CA ASN A 182 16.77 27.61 4.73
C ASN A 182 17.25 26.44 5.61
N GLY A 183 18.18 25.64 5.08
CA GLY A 183 18.81 24.55 5.81
C GLY A 183 18.26 23.18 5.44
N LEU A 184 18.42 22.21 6.33
CA LEU A 184 17.98 20.83 6.12
C LEU A 184 16.57 20.65 6.68
N LEU A 185 15.62 20.34 5.80
CA LEU A 185 14.22 20.15 6.11
C LEU A 185 13.83 18.68 5.89
N THR A 186 12.87 18.21 6.67
CA THR A 186 12.31 16.85 6.53
C THR A 186 10.93 16.93 5.88
N VAL A 187 10.75 16.12 4.85
CA VAL A 187 9.51 15.94 4.10
C VAL A 187 9.04 14.51 4.32
N GLU A 188 7.80 14.38 4.73
CA GLU A 188 7.12 13.10 4.90
C GLU A 188 6.36 12.77 3.62
N LEU A 189 6.64 11.60 3.07
CA LEU A 189 5.96 11.02 1.93
C LEU A 189 5.17 9.82 2.45
N VAL A 190 3.87 9.77 2.17
CA VAL A 190 3.01 8.64 2.54
C VAL A 190 2.28 8.18 1.30
N LEU A 191 2.45 6.90 0.97
CA LEU A 191 1.75 6.25 -0.13
C LEU A 191 0.59 5.44 0.46
N THR A 192 -0.61 5.71 0.00
CA THR A 192 -1.82 5.02 0.45
C THR A 192 -2.59 4.42 -0.72
N THR A 193 -3.42 3.43 -0.41
CA THR A 193 -4.53 3.02 -1.28
C THR A 193 -5.56 4.17 -1.40
N PRO A 194 -6.45 4.14 -2.40
CA PRO A 194 -7.56 5.10 -2.50
C PRO A 194 -8.46 5.17 -1.25
N SER A 195 -8.66 4.04 -0.56
CA SER A 195 -9.39 3.92 0.71
C SER A 195 -8.62 4.42 1.93
N GLY A 196 -7.32 4.72 1.77
CA GLY A 196 -6.49 5.32 2.80
C GLY A 196 -5.63 4.34 3.62
N VAL A 197 -5.54 3.07 3.22
CA VAL A 197 -4.61 2.11 3.82
C VAL A 197 -3.18 2.51 3.46
N VAL A 198 -2.29 2.62 4.44
CA VAL A 198 -0.89 2.98 4.23
C VAL A 198 -0.11 1.80 3.66
N LEU A 199 0.53 2.01 2.50
CA LEU A 199 1.38 1.01 1.83
C LEU A 199 2.85 1.22 2.16
N ASP A 200 3.33 2.47 2.07
CA ASP A 200 4.71 2.86 2.40
C ASP A 200 4.72 4.28 2.99
N SER A 201 5.68 4.57 3.86
CA SER A 201 5.90 5.89 4.45
C SER A 201 7.40 6.15 4.59
N GLN A 202 7.85 7.31 4.10
CA GLN A 202 9.26 7.67 4.10
C GLN A 202 9.49 9.13 4.52
N ASN A 203 10.56 9.33 5.28
CA ASN A 203 11.06 10.65 5.63
C ASN A 203 12.25 11.01 4.75
N VAL A 204 12.06 11.99 3.88
CA VAL A 204 13.08 12.45 2.95
C VAL A 204 13.66 13.79 3.39
N ARG A 205 14.98 13.94 3.20
CA ARG A 205 15.69 15.17 3.49
C ARG A 205 15.75 16.08 2.28
N VAL A 206 15.35 17.33 2.47
CA VAL A 206 15.45 18.40 1.47
C VAL A 206 16.38 19.49 1.99
N ARG A 207 17.49 19.73 1.31
CA ARG A 207 18.40 20.84 1.61
C ARG A 207 17.98 22.08 0.84
N VAL A 208 17.73 23.18 1.53
CA VAL A 208 17.33 24.46 0.93
C VAL A 208 18.45 25.48 1.09
N ASN A 209 19.05 25.87 -0.04
CA ASN A 209 20.15 26.83 -0.13
C ASN A 209 19.69 28.11 -0.84
N ALA A 210 18.60 28.71 -0.37
CA ALA A 210 18.12 29.93 -0.99
C ALA A 210 18.94 31.15 -0.55
N ILE A 211 19.53 31.84 -1.52
CA ILE A 211 20.15 33.15 -1.29
C ILE A 211 19.03 34.12 -0.89
N ALA A 212 19.12 34.69 0.30
CA ALA A 212 18.16 35.67 0.76
C ALA A 212 18.12 36.83 -0.26
N GLY A 213 16.92 37.20 -0.73
CA GLY A 213 16.69 38.19 -1.80
C GLY A 213 17.16 39.63 -1.53
N LEU A 214 18.01 39.84 -0.52
CA LEU A 214 18.68 41.10 -0.20
C LEU A 214 19.41 41.71 -1.41
N GLY A 215 19.87 40.89 -2.35
CA GLY A 215 20.50 41.37 -3.58
C GLY A 215 19.59 42.33 -4.38
N ARG A 216 18.28 42.10 -4.44
CA ARG A 216 17.37 42.97 -5.22
C ARG A 216 17.25 44.36 -4.60
N GLY A 217 17.12 44.44 -3.28
CA GLY A 217 17.04 45.72 -2.57
C GLY A 217 18.33 46.52 -2.73
N VAL A 218 19.48 45.87 -2.52
CA VAL A 218 20.80 46.51 -2.68
C VAL A 218 21.04 46.94 -4.12
N SER A 219 20.67 46.13 -5.12
CA SER A 219 20.79 46.49 -6.53
C SER A 219 19.94 47.71 -6.89
N VAL A 220 18.69 47.81 -6.41
CA VAL A 220 17.83 48.98 -6.66
C VAL A 220 18.44 50.24 -6.05
N VAL A 221 18.89 50.17 -4.79
CA VAL A 221 19.55 51.30 -4.12
C VAL A 221 20.83 51.70 -4.86
N PHE A 222 21.65 50.73 -5.26
CA PHE A 222 22.89 50.96 -6.01
C PHE A 222 22.61 51.63 -7.36
N LEU A 223 21.59 51.17 -8.09
CA LEU A 223 21.20 51.71 -9.39
C LEU A 223 20.63 53.14 -9.26
N ALA A 224 19.89 53.42 -8.18
CA ALA A 224 19.40 54.76 -7.85
C ALA A 224 20.56 55.73 -7.52
N LEU A 225 21.56 55.28 -6.75
CA LEU A 225 22.74 56.09 -6.46
C LEU A 225 23.59 56.36 -7.72
N LEU A 226 23.76 55.34 -8.57
CA LEU A 226 24.50 55.45 -9.82
C LEU A 226 23.82 56.45 -10.79
N THR A 227 22.50 56.35 -10.95
CA THR A 227 21.72 57.28 -11.78
C THR A 227 21.75 58.70 -11.23
N LEU A 228 21.62 58.88 -9.91
CA LEU A 228 21.73 60.19 -9.27
C LEU A 228 23.13 60.81 -9.48
N TRP A 229 24.19 60.02 -9.30
CA TRP A 229 25.56 60.47 -9.52
C TRP A 229 25.78 60.91 -10.98
N TRP A 230 25.30 60.12 -11.94
CA TRP A 230 25.42 60.42 -13.37
C TRP A 230 24.79 61.78 -13.73
N ILE A 231 23.59 62.05 -13.21
CA ILE A 231 22.87 63.33 -13.42
C ILE A 231 23.68 64.51 -12.86
N ILE A 232 24.21 64.37 -11.63
CA ILE A 232 25.00 65.43 -10.97
C ILE A 232 26.30 65.69 -11.75
N HIS A 233 26.98 64.63 -12.19
CA HIS A 233 28.25 64.72 -12.89
C HIS A 233 28.12 65.43 -14.25
N LEU A 234 27.12 65.04 -15.06
CA LEU A 234 26.85 65.69 -16.34
C LEU A 234 26.53 67.18 -16.17
N ARG A 235 25.66 67.54 -15.22
CA ARG A 235 25.31 68.95 -14.96
C ARG A 235 26.53 69.80 -14.57
N ARG A 236 27.47 69.25 -13.79
CA ARG A 236 28.69 69.96 -13.39
C ARG A 236 29.64 70.19 -14.57
N ASN A 237 29.77 69.23 -15.49
CA ASN A 237 30.62 69.40 -16.67
C ASN A 237 30.04 70.37 -17.71
N HIS A 238 28.71 70.48 -17.84
CA HIS A 238 28.10 71.48 -18.72
C HIS A 238 28.26 72.92 -18.23
N ARG A 239 28.32 73.17 -16.91
CA ARG A 239 28.51 74.52 -16.36
C ARG A 239 29.91 75.10 -16.61
N LYS A 240 30.93 74.27 -16.84
CA LYS A 240 32.30 74.74 -17.15
C LYS A 240 32.48 75.23 -18.59
N LYS A 241 31.53 74.96 -19.49
CA LYS A 241 31.58 75.44 -20.89
C LYS A 241 30.93 76.81 -21.12
N LYS A 242 30.25 77.39 -20.12
CA LYS A 242 29.63 78.74 -20.22
C LYS A 242 30.48 79.88 -19.63
N THR A 243 31.65 79.61 -19.06
CA THR A 243 32.51 80.65 -18.44
C THR A 243 33.79 80.96 -19.24
N ARG A 244 33.92 80.46 -20.48
CA ARG A 244 35.04 80.78 -21.40
C ARG A 244 34.58 81.58 -22.64
N GLN A 245 33.68 82.54 -22.45
CA GLN A 245 33.35 83.55 -23.46
C GLN A 245 33.22 84.92 -22.79
N HIS A 246 34.35 85.48 -22.34
CA HIS A 246 34.50 86.93 -22.18
C HIS A 246 35.65 87.35 -23.10
N PRO A 247 35.38 87.99 -24.25
CA PRO A 247 36.40 88.61 -25.06
C PRO A 247 36.89 89.89 -24.37
N ALA A 248 38.20 90.04 -24.23
CA ALA A 248 38.81 91.25 -23.72
C ALA A 248 38.59 92.41 -24.70
N LEU A 249 37.88 93.44 -24.26
CA LEU A 249 37.74 94.70 -25.01
C LEU A 249 39.07 95.45 -24.93
N ARG A 250 39.75 95.54 -26.08
CA ARG A 250 40.84 96.50 -26.34
C ARG A 250 40.24 97.91 -26.37
N SER A 251 40.75 98.82 -25.54
CA SER A 251 40.63 100.26 -25.75
C SER A 251 42.01 100.85 -25.99
N SER A 252 42.24 101.35 -27.20
CA SER A 252 43.20 102.42 -27.53
C SER A 252 42.36 103.54 -28.16
N PRO A 253 42.70 104.80 -27.94
CA PRO A 253 43.87 105.40 -28.58
C PRO A 253 44.88 105.97 -27.59
#